data_AF-A0A2J7ZRW5-F1
#
_entry.id   AF-A0A2J7ZRW5-F1
#
_cell.length_a   1.000
_cell.length_b   1.000
_cell.length_c   1.000
_cell.angle_alpha   90.00
_cell.angle_beta   90.00
_cell.angle_gamma   90.00
#
_symmetry.space_group_name_H-M   'P 1'
#
loop_
_entity.id
_entity.type
_entity.pdbx_description
1 polymer ?
#
loop_
_entity_poly.entity_id
_entity_poly.type
_entity_poly.pdbx_seq_one_letter_code
_entity_poly.pdbx_strand_id
1 'polypeptide(L)'
;MHARVYGAQVRSAVHLVSGARVAVKTIRKSLLAAADVSSLRREVEILHHLAGHPHISQLLGVFEEATQLHLVLELYQDGQV
;
A
#
# COMPACT_ATOMS: atom_id res chain seq x y z
N MET A 1 -3.27 0.84 11.27
CA MET A 1 -4.05 0.33 10.11
C MET A 1 -3.81 -1.18 9.97
N HIS A 2 -4.70 -2.02 10.51
CA HIS A 2 -4.55 -3.48 10.45
C HIS A 2 -5.09 -4.01 9.11
N ALA A 3 -4.24 -4.04 8.08
CA ALA A 3 -4.56 -4.69 6.81
C ALA A 3 -4.12 -6.17 6.86
N ARG A 4 -4.89 -7.02 7.54
CA ARG A 4 -4.69 -8.49 7.56
C ARG A 4 -5.57 -9.24 6.56
N VAL A 5 -6.16 -8.53 5.61
CA VAL A 5 -6.86 -9.17 4.48
C VAL A 5 -5.76 -9.68 3.53
N TYR A 6 -5.84 -10.94 3.08
CA TYR A 6 -4.93 -11.62 2.15
C TYR A 6 -3.42 -11.74 2.49
N GLY A 7 -3.01 -11.59 3.76
CA GLY A 7 -1.61 -11.82 4.17
C GLY A 7 -0.63 -10.74 3.71
N ALA A 8 -1.13 -9.51 3.53
CA ALA A 8 -0.30 -8.35 3.22
C ALA A 8 0.70 -8.06 4.35
N GLN A 9 1.93 -7.68 4.00
CA GLN A 9 2.94 -7.19 4.93
C GLN A 9 3.24 -5.73 4.65
N VAL A 10 3.18 -4.88 5.68
CA VAL A 10 3.56 -3.46 5.56
C VAL A 10 4.93 -3.26 6.18
N ARG A 11 5.84 -2.64 5.45
CA ARG A 11 7.21 -2.31 5.91
C ARG A 11 7.50 -0.85 5.61
N SER A 12 8.24 -0.16 6.49
CA SER A 12 8.79 1.16 6.17
C SER A 12 10.00 1.02 5.25
N ALA A 13 10.10 1.86 4.23
CA ALA A 13 11.25 1.94 3.33
C ALA A 13 11.66 3.41 3.13
N VAL A 14 12.79 3.61 2.45
CA VAL A 14 13.27 4.93 2.04
C VAL A 14 13.34 4.95 0.51
N HIS A 15 12.67 5.92 -0.11
CA HIS A 15 12.80 6.14 -1.55
C HIS A 15 14.20 6.68 -1.84
N LEU A 16 14.99 5.93 -2.61
CA LEU A 16 16.42 6.18 -2.76
C LEU A 16 16.75 7.54 -3.39
N VAL A 17 15.92 8.02 -4.32
CA VAL A 17 16.18 9.27 -5.03
C VAL A 17 15.80 10.50 -4.20
N SER A 18 14.65 10.46 -3.52
CA SER A 18 14.16 11.61 -2.75
C SER A 18 14.53 11.59 -1.26
N GLY A 19 14.98 10.45 -0.73
CA GLY A 19 15.20 10.24 0.71
C GLY A 19 13.90 10.15 1.53
N ALA A 20 12.72 10.21 0.89
CA ALA A 20 11.44 10.19 1.60
C ALA A 20 11.18 8.82 2.24
N ARG A 21 10.70 8.81 3.49
CA ARG A 21 10.21 7.58 4.13
C ARG A 21 8.83 7.23 3.59
N VAL A 22 8.63 5.96 3.25
CA VAL A 22 7.38 5.45 2.66
C VAL A 22 6.96 4.16 3.35
N ALA A 23 5.67 3.82 3.24
CA ALA A 23 5.14 2.52 3.65
C ALA A 23 4.96 1.67 2.39
N VAL A 24 5.51 0.46 2.40
CA VAL A 24 5.36 -0.50 1.30
C VAL A 24 4.48 -1.63 1.78
N LYS A 25 3.28 -1.75 1.22
CA LYS A 25 2.37 -2.88 1.44
C LYS A 25 2.61 -3.91 0.35
N THR A 26 3.20 -5.04 0.75
CA THR A 26 3.54 -6.16 -0.13
C THR A 26 2.48 -7.25 -0.02
N ILE A 27 2.01 -7.72 -1.17
CA ILE A 27 0.91 -8.66 -1.34
C ILE A 27 1.42 -9.85 -2.14
N ARG A 28 1.28 -11.06 -1.60
CA ARG A 28 1.66 -12.28 -2.32
C ARG A 28 0.51 -12.73 -3.21
N LYS A 29 0.76 -12.83 -4.52
CA LYS A 29 -0.25 -13.24 -5.49
C LYS A 29 -0.75 -14.66 -5.26
N SER A 30 0.10 -15.54 -4.72
CA SER A 30 -0.27 -16.91 -4.37
C SER A 30 -1.29 -17.02 -3.24
N LEU A 31 -1.47 -15.96 -2.45
CA LEU A 31 -2.44 -15.90 -1.35
C LEU A 31 -3.71 -15.12 -1.71
N LEU A 32 -3.82 -14.59 -2.93
CA LEU A 32 -4.98 -13.85 -3.37
C LEU A 32 -6.07 -14.81 -3.86
N ALA A 33 -7.20 -14.86 -3.14
CA ALA A 33 -8.42 -15.43 -3.68
C ALA A 33 -9.08 -14.45 -4.66
N ALA A 34 -9.99 -14.93 -5.52
CA ALA A 34 -10.74 -14.08 -6.44
C ALA A 34 -11.49 -12.94 -5.73
N ALA A 35 -11.99 -13.20 -4.51
CA ALA A 35 -12.63 -12.20 -3.66
C ALA A 35 -11.65 -11.12 -3.16
N ASP A 36 -10.39 -11.46 -2.91
CA ASP A 36 -9.37 -10.50 -2.46
C ASP A 36 -8.95 -9.54 -3.60
N VAL A 37 -9.00 -10.02 -4.85
CA VAL A 37 -8.66 -9.19 -6.02
C VAL A 37 -9.65 -8.03 -6.18
N SER A 38 -10.96 -8.26 -5.97
CA SER A 38 -11.96 -7.18 -6.04
C SER A 38 -11.80 -6.19 -4.90
N SER A 39 -11.54 -6.66 -3.68
CA SER A 39 -11.22 -5.80 -2.54
C SER A 39 -9.95 -4.98 -2.76
N LEU A 40 -8.90 -5.58 -3.33
CA LEU A 40 -7.65 -4.90 -3.65
C LEU A 40 -7.84 -3.82 -4.72
N ARG A 41 -8.60 -4.14 -5.79
CA ARG A 41 -8.95 -3.14 -6.82
C ARG A 41 -9.69 -1.96 -6.21
N ARG A 42 -10.67 -2.24 -5.34
CA ARG A 42 -11.42 -1.20 -4.64
C ARG A 42 -10.54 -0.37 -3.70
N GLU A 43 -9.59 -1.01 -3.01
CA GLU A 43 -8.62 -0.31 -2.16
C GLU A 43 -7.80 0.69 -2.98
N VAL A 44 -7.27 0.27 -4.14
CA VAL A 44 -6.51 1.15 -5.05
C VAL A 44 -7.39 2.29 -5.59
N GLU A 45 -8.61 1.97 -6.03
CA GLU A 45 -9.55 2.96 -6.56
C GLU A 45 -9.92 4.02 -5.52
N ILE A 46 -10.21 3.60 -4.28
CA ILE A 46 -10.50 4.51 -3.17
C ILE A 46 -9.30 5.41 -2.87
N LEU A 47 -8.09 4.84 -2.77
CA LEU A 47 -6.89 5.63 -2.51
C LEU A 47 -6.59 6.63 -3.64
N HIS A 48 -6.89 6.27 -4.88
CA HIS A 48 -6.74 7.17 -6.02
C HIS A 48 -7.72 8.35 -5.96
N HIS A 49 -9.00 8.08 -5.66
CA HIS A 49 -10.01 9.15 -5.53
C HIS A 49 -9.77 10.07 -4.33
N LEU A 50 -9.11 9.58 -3.28
CA LEU A 50 -8.78 10.34 -2.07
C LEU A 50 -7.39 10.99 -2.13
N ALA A 51 -6.69 10.90 -3.27
CA ALA A 51 -5.39 11.51 -3.46
C ALA A 51 -5.45 13.03 -3.23
N GLY A 52 -4.46 13.56 -2.51
CA GLY A 52 -4.38 14.98 -2.14
C GLY A 52 -5.09 15.37 -0.85
N HIS A 53 -5.79 14.46 -0.16
CA HIS A 53 -6.36 14.77 1.14
C HIS A 53 -5.28 14.77 2.25
N PRO A 54 -5.18 15.82 3.09
CA PRO A 54 -4.06 16.01 4.03
C PRO A 54 -4.00 15.01 5.20
N HIS A 55 -5.04 14.17 5.35
CA HIS A 55 -5.16 13.19 6.44
C HIS A 55 -5.33 11.75 5.94
N ILE A 56 -5.10 11.49 4.65
CA ILE A 56 -5.24 10.15 4.07
C ILE A 56 -3.93 9.82 3.35
N SER A 57 -3.36 8.66 3.66
CA SER A 57 -2.17 8.16 2.95
C SER A 57 -2.41 8.08 1.46
N GLN A 58 -1.54 8.77 0.72
CA GLN A 58 -1.58 8.76 -0.74
C GLN A 58 -0.89 7.52 -1.29
N LEU A 59 -1.46 6.98 -2.37
CA LEU A 59 -0.79 5.96 -3.18
C LEU A 59 0.24 6.65 -4.08
N LEU A 60 1.52 6.43 -3.78
CA LEU A 60 2.65 6.99 -4.51
C LEU A 60 3.02 6.15 -5.73
N GLY A 61 2.72 4.85 -5.70
CA GLY A 61 2.98 3.96 -6.83
C GLY A 61 2.57 2.51 -6.58
N VAL A 62 2.50 1.75 -7.67
CA VAL A 62 2.23 0.31 -7.66
C VAL A 62 3.31 -0.39 -8.47
N PHE A 63 3.96 -1.38 -7.89
CA PHE A 63 5.00 -2.17 -8.53
C PHE A 63 4.60 -3.63 -8.54
N GLU A 64 4.55 -4.22 -9.72
CA GLU A 64 4.17 -5.61 -9.91
C GLU A 64 5.40 -6.46 -10.23
N GLU A 65 5.59 -7.52 -9.47
CA GLU A 65 6.56 -8.57 -9.72
C GLU A 65 5.86 -9.88 -10.10
N ALA A 66 6.62 -10.92 -10.46
CA ALA A 66 6.03 -12.21 -10.84
C ALA A 66 5.11 -12.82 -9.75
N THR A 67 5.52 -12.74 -8.48
CA THR A 67 4.82 -13.38 -7.36
C THR A 67 4.23 -12.40 -6.35
N GLN A 68 4.53 -11.10 -6.48
CA GLN A 68 4.16 -10.08 -5.50
C GLN A 68 3.64 -8.80 -6.17
N LEU A 69 2.84 -8.06 -5.42
CA LEU A 69 2.42 -6.69 -5.75
C LEU A 69 2.82 -5.79 -4.58
N HIS A 70 3.42 -4.64 -4.88
CA HIS A 70 3.86 -3.66 -3.90
C HIS A 70 3.11 -2.34 -4.10
N LEU A 71 2.35 -1.93 -3.10
CA LEU A 71 1.74 -0.61 -3.04
C LEU A 71 2.65 0.29 -2.21
N VAL A 72 3.16 1.35 -2.82
CA VAL A 72 3.97 2.35 -2.13
C VAL A 72 3.06 3.49 -1.70
N LEU A 73 3.00 3.72 -0.40
CA LEU A 73 2.11 4.65 0.26
C LEU A 73 2.92 5.71 1.02
N GLU A 74 2.34 6.89 1.15
CA GLU A 74 2.84 7.92 2.06
C GLU A 74 2.89 7.40 3.50
N LEU A 75 4.03 7.57 4.15
CA LEU A 75 4.24 7.20 5.55
C LEU A 75 4.11 8.44 6.44
N TYR A 76 3.06 8.47 7.27
CA TYR A 76 2.96 9.45 8.34
C TYR A 76 3.89 9.06 9.49
N GLN A 77 4.67 10.03 9.97
CA GLN A 77 5.65 9.81 11.04
C GLN A 77 4.99 9.71 12.43
N ASP A 78 3.73 10.13 12.57
CA ASP A 78 3.04 10.27 13.86
C ASP A 78 1.93 9.22 14.08
N GLY A 79 2.31 7.94 13.99
CA GLY A 79 1.39 6.81 14.15
C GLY A 79 1.08 6.39 15.61
N GLN A 80 1.54 7.12 16.63
CA GLN A 80 1.15 6.90 18.03
C GLN A 80 1.06 8.24 18.77
N VAL A 81 -0.17 8.62 19.12
CA VAL A 81 -0.50 9.28 20.39
C VAL A 81 -1.53 8.42 21.09
#